data_AF-A0AAV1QX75-F1
#
_entry.id   AF-A0AAV1QX75-F1
#
_cell.length_a   1.000
_cell.length_b   1.000
_cell.length_c   1.000
_cell.angle_alpha   90.00
_cell.angle_beta   90.00
_cell.angle_gamma   90.00
#
_symmetry.space_group_name_H-M   'P 1'
#
loop_
_entity.id
_entity.type
_entity.pdbx_description
1 polymer ?
#
loop_
_entity_poly.entity_id
_entity_poly.type
_entity_poly.pdbx_seq_one_letter_code
_entity_poly.pdbx_strand_id
1 'polypeptide(L)'
;MFNDTYSFSRQNQSLTVNKNGIAWKSDKQKRFGKDVFPKNFQGGGLVGGATLNVSIPLNEQEDLMVWMRTAALPTFRKLYGKIDVDLQANEIINVTLKNNYNTYSFNGKKKLVLSTTSWIGGRNDFLGIAYLTVGMICFVLSMGFTVVYFIKPRRLGDPTFLSWNRGPGSH
;
A
#
# COMPACT_ATOMS: atom_id res chain seq x y z
N MET A 1 1.65 11.41 17.66
CA MET A 1 1.87 11.33 16.20
C MET A 1 3.36 11.21 15.92
N PHE A 2 3.75 10.45 14.89
CA PHE A 2 5.14 10.41 14.42
C PHE A 2 5.70 11.82 14.15
N ASN A 3 6.92 12.11 14.60
CA ASN A 3 7.46 13.48 14.65
C ASN A 3 8.90 13.64 14.19
N ASP A 4 9.46 12.63 13.51
CA ASP A 4 10.72 12.84 12.79
C ASP A 4 10.49 13.78 11.61
N THR A 5 11.49 14.63 11.33
CA THR A 5 11.48 15.49 10.16
C THR A 5 12.65 15.17 9.25
N TYR A 6 12.41 15.29 7.94
CA TYR A 6 13.39 14.99 6.90
C TYR A 6 13.57 16.23 6.03
N SER A 7 14.80 16.64 5.81
CA SER A 7 15.14 17.59 4.75
C SER A 7 15.98 16.90 3.70
N PHE A 8 15.72 17.24 2.45
CA PHE A 8 16.36 16.65 1.28
C PHE A 8 17.12 17.73 0.55
N SER A 9 18.32 17.40 0.07
CA SER A 9 19.11 18.31 -0.76
C SER A 9 19.78 17.56 -1.90
N ARG A 10 19.88 18.22 -3.04
CA ARG A 10 20.48 17.74 -4.28
C ARG A 10 21.53 18.76 -4.70
N GLN A 11 22.80 18.35 -4.80
CA GLN A 11 23.91 19.25 -5.22
C GLN A 11 23.94 20.57 -4.41
N ASN A 12 23.79 20.49 -3.08
CA ASN A 12 23.68 21.65 -2.17
C ASN A 12 22.46 22.57 -2.38
N GLN A 13 21.50 22.20 -3.23
CA GLN A 13 20.21 22.86 -3.34
C GLN A 13 19.14 22.09 -2.55
N SER A 14 18.27 22.82 -1.86
CA SER A 14 17.17 22.21 -1.12
C SER A 14 16.16 21.57 -2.09
N LEU A 15 15.80 20.32 -1.85
CA LEU A 15 14.79 19.61 -2.60
C LEU A 15 13.44 19.75 -1.87
N THR A 16 12.52 20.50 -2.47
CA THR A 16 11.20 20.76 -1.88
C THR A 16 10.38 19.47 -1.81
N VAL A 17 9.88 19.16 -0.62
CA VAL A 17 8.93 18.06 -0.38
C VAL A 17 7.53 18.63 -0.23
N ASN A 18 6.65 18.30 -1.16
CA ASN A 18 5.26 18.67 -1.12
C ASN A 18 4.50 17.86 -0.07
N LYS A 19 3.94 18.57 0.91
CA LYS A 19 3.12 18.04 2.00
C LYS A 19 1.61 18.14 1.75
N ASN A 20 1.21 18.67 0.59
CA ASN A 20 -0.18 18.85 0.21
C ASN A 20 -0.67 17.71 -0.68
N GLY A 21 -1.94 17.35 -0.54
CA GLY A 21 -2.56 16.24 -1.29
C GLY A 21 -1.88 14.89 -1.02
N ILE A 22 -1.45 14.67 0.23
CA ILE A 22 -0.96 13.38 0.75
C ILE A 22 -2.06 12.62 1.48
N ALA A 23 -3.07 13.32 2.00
CA ALA A 23 -4.26 12.75 2.59
C ALA A 23 -5.35 12.49 1.55
N TRP A 24 -6.27 11.60 1.87
CA TRP A 24 -7.38 11.26 0.99
C TRP A 24 -8.40 12.40 0.99
N LYS A 25 -8.95 12.73 -0.19
CA LYS A 25 -9.99 13.77 -0.32
C LYS A 25 -11.18 13.53 0.62
N SER A 26 -11.58 12.26 0.80
CA SER A 26 -12.64 11.87 1.72
C SER A 26 -12.31 12.15 3.19
N ASP A 27 -11.05 12.01 3.61
CA ASP A 27 -10.64 12.33 4.98
C ASP A 27 -10.76 13.85 5.20
N LYS A 28 -10.25 14.65 4.25
CA LYS A 28 -10.33 16.12 4.29
C LYS A 28 -11.77 16.65 4.32
N GLN A 29 -12.66 16.06 3.54
CA GLN A 29 -13.99 16.62 3.32
C GLN A 29 -15.06 16.04 4.24
N LYS A 30 -14.91 14.79 4.69
CA LYS A 30 -15.97 14.07 5.40
C LYS A 30 -15.61 13.63 6.82
N ARG A 31 -14.33 13.42 7.14
CA ARG A 31 -13.92 12.84 8.43
C ARG A 31 -13.31 13.85 9.38
N PHE A 32 -12.47 14.73 8.87
CA PHE A 32 -11.85 15.79 9.67
C PHE A 32 -12.65 17.08 9.51
N GLY A 33 -13.07 17.66 10.64
CA GLY A 33 -13.91 18.84 10.66
C GLY A 33 -13.15 20.10 10.21
N LYS A 34 -13.81 20.92 9.38
CA LYS A 34 -13.31 22.23 8.94
C LYS A 34 -13.34 23.30 10.03
N ASP A 35 -14.21 23.13 11.03
CA ASP A 35 -14.38 24.07 12.15
C ASP A 35 -13.83 23.47 13.46
N VAL A 36 -13.01 22.41 13.36
CA VAL A 36 -12.41 21.72 14.50
C VAL A 36 -10.92 22.01 14.52
N PHE A 37 -10.44 22.57 15.62
CA PHE A 37 -9.04 22.95 15.81
C PHE A 37 -8.36 22.02 16.82
N PRO A 38 -7.09 21.64 16.59
CA PRO A 38 -6.40 20.75 17.50
C PRO A 38 -6.02 21.44 18.81
N LYS A 39 -6.02 20.67 19.90
CA LYS A 39 -5.38 21.05 21.16
C LYS A 39 -4.16 20.15 21.37
N ASN A 40 -2.98 20.74 21.51
CA ASN A 40 -1.77 20.00 21.84
C ASN A 40 -1.77 19.67 23.35
N PHE A 41 -1.75 18.39 23.70
CA PHE A 41 -1.68 17.92 25.09
C PHE A 41 -0.25 17.72 25.58
N GLN A 42 0.75 17.94 24.71
CA GLN A 42 2.17 17.70 24.95
C GLN A 42 2.82 18.99 25.47
N GLY A 43 2.67 19.29 26.76
CA GLY A 43 3.15 20.54 27.38
C GLY A 43 4.28 20.39 28.42
N GLY A 44 4.68 19.16 28.75
CA GLY A 44 5.76 18.88 29.70
C GLY A 44 7.11 18.61 29.02
N GLY A 45 8.13 18.24 29.80
CA GLY A 45 9.48 17.96 29.28
C GLY A 45 9.59 16.74 28.36
N LEU A 46 8.62 15.82 28.39
CA LEU A 46 8.55 14.66 27.50
C LEU A 46 7.54 14.89 26.39
N VAL A 47 8.03 15.03 25.16
CA VAL A 47 7.22 15.15 23.94
C VAL A 47 7.21 13.80 23.23
N GLY A 48 6.11 13.05 23.38
CA GLY A 48 5.86 11.75 22.75
C GLY A 48 5.35 11.81 21.32
N GLY A 49 5.21 13.00 20.72
CA GLY A 49 4.79 13.12 19.33
C GLY A 49 4.79 14.53 18.77
N ALA A 50 4.33 14.66 17.52
CA ALA A 50 4.35 15.92 16.79
C ALA A 50 3.31 16.89 17.35
N THR A 51 3.65 18.17 17.32
CA THR A 51 2.75 19.28 17.66
C THR A 51 1.97 19.73 16.42
N LEU A 52 0.67 19.90 16.57
CA LEU A 52 -0.23 20.38 15.53
C LEU A 52 -0.34 21.90 15.56
N ASN A 53 -0.71 22.52 14.44
CA ASN A 53 -0.94 23.96 14.41
C ASN A 53 -2.33 24.27 14.99
N VAL A 54 -2.40 25.01 16.09
CA VAL A 54 -3.67 25.33 16.79
C VAL A 54 -4.50 26.36 16.02
N SER A 55 -3.87 27.14 15.13
CA SER A 55 -4.52 28.19 14.33
C SER A 55 -5.16 27.66 13.03
N ILE A 56 -4.93 26.40 12.67
CA ILE A 56 -5.40 25.79 11.42
C ILE A 56 -6.35 24.62 11.75
N PRO A 57 -7.48 24.47 11.04
CA PRO A 57 -8.39 23.37 11.29
C PRO A 57 -7.82 22.00 10.95
N LEU A 58 -8.40 20.94 11.52
CA LEU A 58 -7.90 19.57 11.38
C LEU A 58 -7.95 19.05 9.93
N ASN A 59 -8.90 19.51 9.12
CA ASN A 59 -9.05 19.12 7.71
C ASN A 59 -7.96 19.65 6.78
N GLU A 60 -7.13 20.58 7.25
CA GLU A 60 -5.98 21.12 6.54
C GLU A 60 -4.66 20.50 7.00
N GLN A 61 -4.66 19.72 8.08
CA GLN A 61 -3.46 19.10 8.65
C GLN A 61 -3.26 17.68 8.12
N GLU A 62 -2.76 17.59 6.89
CA GLU A 62 -2.68 16.31 6.16
C GLU A 62 -1.76 15.27 6.80
N ASP A 63 -0.64 15.68 7.41
CA ASP A 63 0.26 14.77 8.13
C ASP A 63 -0.47 14.05 9.28
N LEU A 64 -1.38 14.75 9.98
CA LEU A 64 -2.22 14.14 11.00
C LEU A 64 -3.19 13.12 10.39
N MET A 65 -3.86 13.48 9.30
CA MET A 65 -4.83 12.59 8.65
C MET A 65 -4.16 11.29 8.18
N VAL A 66 -2.95 11.39 7.61
CA VAL A 66 -2.14 10.23 7.21
C VAL A 66 -1.79 9.36 8.43
N TRP A 67 -1.43 9.99 9.56
CA TRP A 67 -1.11 9.27 10.80
C TRP A 67 -2.33 8.58 11.42
N MET A 68 -3.47 9.26 11.48
CA MET A 68 -4.69 8.78 12.13
C MET A 68 -5.36 7.62 11.39
N ARG A 69 -5.11 7.47 10.09
CA ARG A 69 -5.56 6.29 9.36
C ARG A 69 -4.83 5.05 9.87
N THR A 70 -5.47 4.15 10.60
CA THR A 70 -4.79 2.97 11.16
C THR A 70 -4.26 2.05 10.05
N ALA A 71 -3.10 1.44 10.27
CA ALA A 71 -2.55 0.43 9.38
C ALA A 71 -3.07 -0.95 9.78
N ALA A 72 -3.24 -1.85 8.81
CA ALA A 72 -3.73 -3.21 9.05
C ALA A 72 -2.67 -4.15 9.65
N LEU A 73 -1.38 -3.82 9.48
CA LEU A 73 -0.24 -4.66 9.86
C LEU A 73 0.76 -3.86 10.72
N PRO A 74 1.56 -4.51 11.58
CA PRO A 74 2.55 -3.85 12.45
C PRO A 74 3.69 -3.20 11.67
N THR A 75 4.05 -3.76 10.51
CA THR A 75 4.95 -3.15 9.54
C THR A 75 4.13 -2.41 8.50
N PHE A 76 4.19 -1.08 8.52
CA PHE A 76 3.41 -0.23 7.63
C PHE A 76 4.23 0.94 7.10
N ARG A 77 3.72 1.56 6.03
CA ARG A 77 4.28 2.77 5.43
C ARG A 77 3.27 3.90 5.54
N LYS A 78 3.76 5.10 5.77
CA LYS A 78 3.00 6.35 5.77
C LYS A 78 3.64 7.30 4.77
N LEU A 79 2.82 7.92 3.92
CA LEU A 79 3.32 8.90 2.97
C LEU A 79 3.77 10.13 3.75
N TYR A 80 5.08 10.42 3.74
CA TYR A 80 5.61 11.63 4.37
C TYR A 80 5.37 12.85 3.48
N GLY A 81 5.58 12.72 2.17
CA GLY A 81 5.46 13.80 1.21
C GLY A 81 5.80 13.32 -0.20
N LYS A 82 5.64 14.21 -1.17
CA LYS A 82 5.94 13.94 -2.59
C LYS A 82 7.04 14.88 -3.06
N ILE A 83 7.94 14.36 -3.88
CA ILE A 83 8.91 15.17 -4.60
C ILE A 83 8.37 15.22 -6.03
N ASP A 84 7.89 16.39 -6.44
CA ASP A 84 7.24 16.59 -7.74
C ASP A 84 8.24 16.96 -8.85
N VAL A 85 9.50 16.54 -8.69
CA VAL A 85 10.57 16.73 -9.68
C VAL A 85 11.25 15.40 -10.00
N ASP A 86 11.70 15.26 -11.24
CA ASP A 86 12.38 14.05 -11.69
C ASP A 86 13.80 13.97 -11.14
N LEU A 87 14.14 12.78 -10.63
CA LEU A 87 15.44 12.45 -10.09
C LEU A 87 16.09 11.44 -11.04
N GLN A 88 17.24 11.79 -11.60
CA GLN A 88 17.95 10.93 -12.54
C GLN A 88 18.77 9.86 -11.80
N ALA A 89 19.07 8.79 -12.53
CA ALA A 89 19.98 7.77 -12.04
C ALA A 89 21.35 8.37 -11.67
N ASN A 90 21.96 7.87 -10.61
CA ASN A 90 23.24 8.32 -10.06
C ASN A 90 23.26 9.73 -9.46
N GLU A 91 22.11 10.38 -9.31
CA GLU A 91 22.03 11.61 -8.51
C GLU A 91 22.18 11.31 -7.02
N ILE A 92 23.03 12.10 -6.35
CA ILE A 92 23.25 12.00 -4.91
C ILE A 92 22.25 12.93 -4.20
N ILE A 93 21.39 12.33 -3.38
CA ILE A 93 20.42 13.03 -2.54
C ILE A 93 20.88 12.93 -1.10
N ASN A 94 21.19 14.06 -0.50
CA ASN A 94 21.54 14.15 0.90
C ASN A 94 20.27 14.32 1.74
N VAL A 95 20.03 13.37 2.64
CA VAL A 95 18.88 13.40 3.55
C VAL A 95 19.38 13.73 4.95
N THR A 96 18.88 14.82 5.53
CA THR A 96 19.11 15.15 6.94
C THR A 96 17.88 14.77 7.74
N LEU A 97 18.07 13.92 8.75
CA LEU A 97 17.03 13.42 9.63
C LEU A 97 17.13 14.11 10.99
N LYS A 98 16.03 14.71 11.45
CA LYS A 98 15.85 15.05 12.85
C LYS A 98 15.05 13.94 13.54
N ASN A 99 15.77 13.10 14.29
CA ASN A 99 15.23 11.93 14.98
C ASN A 99 14.59 12.32 16.32
N ASN A 100 13.27 12.56 16.34
CA ASN A 100 12.52 12.94 17.54
C ASN A 100 11.65 11.81 18.08
N TYR A 101 11.33 10.79 17.27
CA TYR A 101 10.39 9.73 17.61
C TYR A 101 11.11 8.51 18.19
N ASN A 102 11.31 8.46 19.50
CA ASN A 102 12.02 7.36 20.15
C ASN A 102 11.24 6.04 20.07
N THR A 103 11.93 4.96 19.68
CA THR A 103 11.33 3.61 19.55
C THR A 103 11.88 2.59 20.55
N TYR A 104 12.76 3.03 21.46
CA TYR A 104 13.50 2.15 22.38
C TYR A 104 12.58 1.33 23.30
N SER A 105 11.48 1.90 23.77
CA SER A 105 10.56 1.25 24.71
C SER A 105 9.81 0.05 24.12
N PHE A 106 9.68 -0.02 22.79
CA PHE A 106 8.97 -1.10 22.09
C PHE A 106 9.84 -1.76 21.01
N ASN A 107 11.16 -1.52 21.05
CA ASN A 107 12.15 -2.08 20.13
C ASN A 107 11.78 -1.92 18.64
N GLY A 108 11.15 -0.79 18.29
CA GLY A 108 10.67 -0.52 16.93
C GLY A 108 11.78 -0.08 15.98
N LYS A 109 11.64 -0.39 14.69
CA LYS A 109 12.54 0.06 13.62
C LYS A 109 11.87 1.11 12.76
N LYS A 110 12.60 2.17 12.39
CA LYS A 110 12.15 3.23 11.48
C LYS A 110 12.99 3.23 10.21
N LYS A 111 12.34 3.48 9.08
CA LYS A 111 13.00 3.56 7.77
C LYS A 111 12.37 4.68 6.95
N LEU A 112 13.21 5.45 6.26
CA LEU A 112 12.79 6.31 5.17
C LEU A 112 12.85 5.50 3.87
N VAL A 113 11.80 5.56 3.07
CA VAL A 113 11.72 4.85 1.78
C VAL A 113 11.39 5.88 0.72
N LEU A 114 12.29 6.04 -0.25
CA LEU A 114 12.05 6.79 -1.47
C LEU A 114 11.55 5.81 -2.54
N SER A 115 10.39 6.08 -3.12
CA SER A 115 9.80 5.22 -4.14
C SER A 115 8.93 6.02 -5.10
N THR A 116 8.93 5.60 -6.37
CA THR A 116 7.94 6.05 -7.35
C THR A 116 6.71 5.15 -7.32
N THR A 117 5.56 5.69 -7.72
CA THR A 117 4.31 4.94 -7.84
C THR A 117 4.02 4.63 -9.30
N SER A 118 3.70 3.38 -9.59
CA SER A 118 3.11 2.95 -10.86
C SER A 118 1.59 2.95 -10.77
N TRP A 119 0.90 2.64 -11.89
CA TRP A 119 -0.55 2.49 -11.90
C TRP A 119 -1.07 1.49 -10.87
N ILE A 120 -0.32 0.42 -10.60
CA ILE A 120 -0.70 -0.63 -9.63
C ILE A 120 -0.21 -0.33 -8.20
N GLY A 121 0.33 0.87 -7.98
CA GLY A 121 0.90 1.31 -6.72
C GLY A 121 2.43 1.18 -6.68
N GLY A 122 2.97 0.85 -5.51
CA GLY A 122 4.40 0.62 -5.33
C GLY A 122 4.84 -0.74 -5.86
N ARG A 123 6.15 -0.99 -5.84
CA ARG A 123 6.74 -2.28 -6.21
C ARG A 123 6.15 -3.41 -5.34
N ASN A 124 5.40 -4.31 -5.98
CA ASN A 124 4.84 -5.51 -5.36
C ASN A 124 4.70 -6.64 -6.38
N ASP A 125 5.59 -7.63 -6.29
CA ASP A 125 5.64 -8.74 -7.25
C ASP A 125 4.57 -9.81 -6.95
N PHE A 126 3.92 -9.77 -5.78
CA PHE A 126 2.93 -10.76 -5.34
C PHE A 126 1.79 -10.93 -6.34
N LEU A 127 1.22 -9.82 -6.81
CA LEU A 127 0.06 -9.87 -7.70
C LEU A 127 0.45 -10.49 -9.06
N GLY A 128 1.61 -10.13 -9.60
CA GLY A 128 2.14 -10.72 -10.83
C GLY A 128 2.37 -12.23 -10.70
N ILE A 129 2.99 -12.65 -9.60
CA ILE A 129 3.19 -14.08 -9.29
C ILE A 129 1.84 -14.80 -9.17
N ALA A 130 0.86 -14.22 -8.47
CA ALA A 130 -0.46 -14.83 -8.30
C ALA A 130 -1.20 -15.02 -9.64
N TYR A 131 -1.14 -14.05 -10.56
CA TYR A 131 -1.73 -14.22 -11.88
C TYR A 131 -1.02 -15.27 -12.72
N LEU A 132 0.32 -15.32 -12.67
CA LEU A 132 1.10 -16.33 -13.38
C LEU A 132 0.81 -17.75 -12.85
N THR A 133 0.74 -17.93 -11.54
CA THR A 133 0.46 -19.26 -10.96
C THR A 133 -0.93 -19.76 -11.32
N VAL A 134 -1.96 -18.91 -11.20
CA VAL A 134 -3.33 -19.28 -11.61
C VAL A 134 -3.39 -19.55 -13.11
N GLY A 135 -2.75 -18.71 -13.93
CA GLY A 135 -2.68 -18.91 -15.38
C GLY A 135 -2.03 -20.24 -15.77
N MET A 136 -0.93 -20.62 -15.10
CA MET A 136 -0.25 -21.90 -15.32
C MET A 136 -1.12 -23.10 -14.92
N ILE A 137 -1.86 -23.02 -13.80
CA ILE A 137 -2.79 -24.08 -13.39
C ILE A 137 -3.90 -24.25 -14.43
N CYS A 138 -4.50 -23.14 -14.89
CA CYS A 138 -5.53 -23.17 -15.94
C CYS A 138 -4.99 -23.74 -17.26
N PHE A 139 -3.76 -23.39 -17.64
CA PHE A 139 -3.12 -23.91 -18.85
C PHE A 139 -2.91 -25.42 -18.78
N VAL A 140 -2.39 -25.93 -17.67
CA VAL A 140 -2.19 -27.38 -17.46
C VAL A 140 -3.53 -28.14 -17.48
N LEU A 141 -4.56 -27.60 -16.82
CA LEU A 141 -5.90 -28.20 -16.86
C LEU A 141 -6.48 -28.20 -18.28
N SER A 142 -6.33 -27.10 -19.02
CA SER A 142 -6.77 -27.02 -20.41
C SER A 142 -6.07 -28.06 -21.28
N MET A 143 -4.75 -28.18 -21.16
CA MET A 143 -3.98 -29.17 -21.91
C MET A 143 -4.44 -30.60 -21.56
N GLY A 144 -4.67 -30.88 -20.27
CA GLY A 144 -5.20 -32.15 -19.80
C GLY A 144 -6.57 -32.47 -20.41
N PHE A 145 -7.51 -31.52 -20.39
CA PHE A 145 -8.82 -31.70 -21.01
C PHE A 145 -8.73 -31.88 -22.53
N THR A 146 -7.85 -31.15 -23.21
CA THR A 146 -7.60 -31.31 -24.65
C THR A 146 -7.09 -32.72 -24.96
N VAL A 147 -6.12 -33.23 -24.20
CA VAL A 147 -5.60 -34.60 -24.38
C VAL A 147 -6.70 -35.65 -24.14
N VAL A 148 -7.49 -35.52 -23.07
CA VAL A 148 -8.62 -36.43 -22.80
C VAL A 148 -9.67 -36.37 -23.91
N TYR A 149 -9.98 -35.18 -24.42
CA TYR A 149 -10.92 -34.97 -25.51
C TYR A 149 -10.50 -35.71 -26.79
N PHE A 150 -9.20 -35.67 -27.14
CA PHE A 150 -8.69 -36.36 -28.33
C PHE A 150 -8.54 -37.88 -28.14
N ILE A 151 -8.13 -38.36 -26.96
CA ILE A 151 -7.89 -39.80 -26.73
C ILE A 151 -9.21 -40.55 -26.46
N LYS A 152 -10.14 -39.95 -25.70
CA LYS A 152 -11.44 -40.53 -25.37
C LYS A 152 -12.59 -39.60 -25.78
N PRO A 153 -12.80 -39.41 -27.10
CA PRO A 153 -13.87 -38.54 -27.59
C PRO A 153 -15.22 -39.15 -27.20
N ARG A 154 -15.96 -38.47 -26.33
CA ARG A 154 -17.32 -38.83 -25.98
C ARG A 154 -18.29 -38.04 -26.85
N ARG A 155 -19.25 -38.72 -27.48
CA ARG A 155 -20.34 -38.03 -28.19
C ARG A 155 -21.18 -37.25 -27.19
N LEU A 156 -21.37 -35.95 -27.46
CA LEU A 156 -22.25 -35.13 -26.63
C LEU A 156 -23.70 -35.65 -26.75
N GLY A 157 -24.36 -35.86 -25.61
CA GLY A 157 -25.77 -36.26 -25.56
C GLY A 157 -26.04 -37.74 -25.88
N ASP A 158 -25.05 -38.62 -25.79
CA ASP A 158 -25.23 -40.05 -26.05
C ASP A 158 -26.14 -40.73 -25.00
N PRO A 159 -27.33 -41.24 -25.39
CA PRO A 159 -28.33 -41.78 -24.45
C PRO A 159 -27.90 -43.11 -23.81
N THR A 160 -26.85 -43.76 -24.31
CA THR A 160 -26.30 -44.99 -23.71
C THR A 160 -25.71 -44.74 -22.32
N PHE A 161 -25.33 -43.51 -22.01
CA PHE A 161 -24.79 -43.14 -20.70
C PHE A 161 -25.86 -42.74 -19.67
N LEU A 162 -27.13 -42.67 -20.05
CA LEU A 162 -28.24 -42.41 -19.14
C LEU A 162 -28.38 -43.58 -18.17
N SER A 163 -28.51 -43.28 -16.87
CA SER A 163 -28.46 -44.30 -15.81
C SER A 163 -29.52 -45.38 -15.96
N TRP A 164 -30.71 -45.04 -16.47
CA TRP A 164 -31.81 -45.98 -16.72
C TRP A 164 -31.66 -46.80 -18.02
N ASN A 165 -30.74 -46.42 -18.91
CA ASN A 165 -30.39 -47.20 -20.10
C ASN A 165 -29.22 -48.18 -19.82
N ARG A 166 -28.56 -48.08 -18.67
CA ARG A 166 -27.50 -49.01 -18.27
C ARG A 166 -28.11 -50.21 -17.56
N GLY A 167 -27.88 -51.41 -18.11
CA GLY A 167 -28.37 -52.66 -17.51
C GLY A 167 -27.78 -52.90 -16.10
N PRO A 168 -28.47 -53.69 -15.24
CA PRO A 168 -28.02 -53.97 -13.87
C PRO A 168 -26.70 -54.75 -13.93
N GLY A 169 -25.58 -54.07 -13.72
CA GLY A 169 -24.24 -54.68 -13.68
C GLY A 169 -23.14 -54.01 -14.51
N SER A 170 -23.42 -52.94 -15.25
CA SER A 170 -22.37 -52.19 -15.97
C SER A 170 -21.77 -51.09 -15.07
N HIS A 171 -20.74 -51.47 -14.30
CA HIS A 171 -19.82 -50.54 -13.64
C HIS A 171 -18.72 -50.08 -14.60
#